data_AF-A0A0B6YW87-F1
#
_entry.id   AF-A0A0B6YW87-F1
#
_cell.length_a   1.000
_cell.length_b   1.000
_cell.length_c   1.000
_cell.angle_alpha   90.00
_cell.angle_beta   90.00
_cell.angle_gamma   90.00
#
_symmetry.space_group_name_H-M   'P 1'
#
loop_
_entity.id
_entity.type
_entity.pdbx_description
1 polymer ?
#
loop_
_entity_poly.entity_id
_entity_poly.type
_entity_poly.pdbx_seq_one_letter_code
_entity_poly.pdbx_strand_id
1 'polypeptide(L)'
;QIEAFVGKRAEKFKKQKPTQEHCRLLTLEMIFLWHALPTCTHEELRPLVDVCEMQTDHTLMPLKCLLEGALYKELGEDDMAITCLKESLARHQGKKEDMFIPAFTLFELASVYTKNPQTVQDAKTHLQMIKDNYKDYDFENRLSVRVNNALRGLKSASASPVRS
;
A
#
# COMPACT_ATOMS: atom_id res chain seq x y z
N GLN A 1 -14.83 10.84 -2.86
CA GLN A 1 -14.13 9.90 -1.94
C GLN A 1 -12.87 10.54 -1.36
N ILE A 2 -11.95 11.07 -2.18
CA ILE A 2 -10.71 11.66 -1.65
C ILE A 2 -10.92 12.95 -0.87
N GLU A 3 -11.80 13.84 -1.32
CA GLU A 3 -12.13 15.07 -0.57
C GLU A 3 -12.70 14.76 0.82
N ALA A 4 -13.61 13.79 0.90
CA ALA A 4 -14.16 13.33 2.17
C ALA A 4 -13.07 12.69 3.06
N PHE A 5 -12.15 11.92 2.48
CA PHE A 5 -11.03 11.32 3.22
C PHE A 5 -10.08 12.39 3.78
N VAL A 6 -9.66 13.35 2.95
CA VAL A 6 -8.80 14.48 3.37
C VAL A 6 -9.51 15.33 4.42
N GLY A 7 -10.83 15.55 4.26
CA GLY A 7 -11.66 16.21 5.27
C GLY A 7 -11.59 15.50 6.63
N LYS A 8 -11.81 14.17 6.68
CA LYS A 8 -11.69 13.39 7.93
C LYS A 8 -10.28 13.46 8.53
N ARG A 9 -9.22 13.40 7.71
CA ARG A 9 -7.82 13.58 8.17
C ARG A 9 -7.63 14.97 8.78
N ALA A 10 -8.13 16.02 8.13
CA ALA A 10 -8.02 17.40 8.60
C ALA A 10 -8.73 17.66 9.93
N GLU A 11 -9.86 16.97 10.19
CA GLU A 11 -10.54 17.04 11.49
C GLU A 11 -9.63 16.63 12.66
N LYS A 12 -8.72 15.67 12.46
CA LYS A 12 -7.75 15.25 13.49
C LYS A 12 -6.79 16.40 13.88
N PHE A 13 -6.57 17.36 12.98
CA PHE A 13 -5.68 18.51 13.21
C PHE A 13 -6.32 19.71 13.88
N LYS A 14 -7.64 19.71 14.08
CA LYS A 14 -8.30 20.79 14.84
C LYS A 14 -7.83 20.85 16.29
N LYS A 15 -7.41 19.71 16.85
CA LYS A 15 -6.92 19.60 18.23
C LYS A 15 -5.42 19.87 18.35
N GLN A 16 -4.66 19.50 17.32
CA GLN A 16 -3.21 19.64 17.29
C GLN A 16 -2.75 19.98 15.88
N LYS A 17 -2.00 21.08 15.75
CA LYS A 17 -1.44 21.48 14.45
C LYS A 17 -0.45 20.40 13.96
N PRO A 18 -0.53 19.98 12.68
CA PRO A 18 0.40 19.01 12.13
C PRO A 18 1.81 19.61 12.03
N THR A 19 2.82 18.75 12.13
CA THR A 19 4.19 19.11 11.77
C THR A 19 4.35 19.09 10.24
N GLN A 20 5.46 19.64 9.75
CA GLN A 20 5.75 19.62 8.31
C GLN A 20 5.91 18.19 7.78
N GLU A 21 6.54 17.32 8.56
CA GLU A 21 6.78 15.90 8.24
C GLU A 21 5.46 15.14 8.16
N HIS A 22 4.52 15.42 9.08
CA HIS A 22 3.17 14.88 9.03
C HIS A 22 2.48 15.29 7.72
N CYS A 23 2.49 16.58 7.37
CA CYS A 23 1.89 17.07 6.14
C CYS A 23 2.51 16.45 4.88
N ARG A 24 3.84 16.28 4.85
CA ARG A 24 4.53 15.64 3.73
C ARG A 24 4.10 14.18 3.56
N LEU A 25 4.03 13.43 4.66
CA LEU A 25 3.58 12.03 4.62
C LEU A 25 2.13 11.89 4.16
N LEU A 26 1.22 12.77 4.60
CA LEU A 26 -0.18 12.74 4.14
C LEU A 26 -0.32 13.16 2.67
N THR A 27 0.53 14.07 2.19
CA THR A 27 0.59 14.37 0.75
C THR A 27 0.99 13.12 -0.04
N LEU A 28 2.00 12.39 0.44
CA LEU A 28 2.42 11.14 -0.18
C LEU A 28 1.35 10.04 -0.09
N GLU A 29 0.61 9.95 1.02
CA GLU A 29 -0.57 9.09 1.16
C GLU A 29 -1.60 9.37 0.04
N MET A 30 -1.82 10.64 -0.32
CA MET A 30 -2.74 10.99 -1.42
C MET A 30 -2.22 10.55 -2.77
N ILE A 31 -0.93 10.76 -3.04
CA ILE A 31 -0.26 10.31 -4.28
C ILE A 31 -0.39 8.78 -4.41
N PHE A 32 -0.16 8.05 -3.32
CA PHE A 32 -0.32 6.59 -3.27
C PHE A 32 -1.76 6.13 -3.51
N LEU A 33 -2.74 6.72 -2.80
CA LEU A 33 -4.16 6.33 -2.91
C LEU A 33 -4.78 6.70 -4.27
N TRP A 34 -4.19 7.68 -4.97
CA TRP A 34 -4.50 7.96 -6.37
C TRP A 34 -3.85 7.02 -7.37
N HIS A 35 -2.99 6.11 -6.91
CA HIS A 35 -2.22 5.22 -7.76
C HIS A 35 -1.32 5.98 -8.74
N ALA A 36 -0.72 7.09 -8.29
CA ALA A 36 0.14 7.93 -9.12
C ALA A 36 1.62 7.49 -9.10
N LEU A 37 2.09 6.78 -8.06
CA LEU A 37 3.49 6.34 -7.97
C LEU A 37 3.99 5.56 -9.21
N PRO A 38 3.24 4.62 -9.82
CA PRO A 38 3.69 3.91 -11.03
C PRO A 38 3.89 4.81 -12.26
N THR A 39 3.42 6.06 -12.21
CA THR A 39 3.59 7.04 -13.30
C THR A 39 4.84 7.92 -13.12
N CYS A 40 5.49 7.83 -11.96
CA CYS A 40 6.69 8.58 -11.64
C CYS A 40 7.95 7.84 -12.11
N THR A 41 8.98 8.61 -12.46
CA THR A 41 10.33 8.13 -12.73
C THR A 41 11.06 7.77 -11.44
N HIS A 42 12.14 6.98 -11.53
CA HIS A 42 12.97 6.65 -10.36
C HIS A 42 13.56 7.91 -9.68
N GLU A 43 13.91 8.94 -10.46
CA GLU A 43 14.43 10.22 -9.95
C GLU A 43 13.38 11.00 -9.16
N GLU A 44 12.10 10.91 -9.55
CA GLU A 44 10.98 11.51 -8.82
C GLU A 44 10.59 10.71 -7.57
N LEU A 45 10.77 9.39 -7.59
CA LEU A 45 10.42 8.50 -6.47
C LEU A 45 11.44 8.56 -5.32
N ARG A 46 12.74 8.72 -5.62
CA ARG A 46 13.79 8.65 -4.58
C ARG A 46 13.61 9.69 -3.46
N PRO A 47 13.32 10.97 -3.75
CA PRO A 47 13.07 11.97 -2.71
C PRO A 47 11.84 11.67 -1.83
N LEU A 48 10.89 10.86 -2.32
CA LEU A 48 9.72 10.46 -1.55
C LEU A 48 10.05 9.41 -0.48
N VAL A 49 11.15 8.66 -0.66
CA VAL A 49 11.69 7.78 0.39
C VAL A 49 12.20 8.63 1.55
N ASP A 50 12.96 9.69 1.27
CA ASP A 50 13.45 10.62 2.30
C ASP A 50 12.30 11.27 3.08
N VAL A 51 11.17 11.57 2.41
CA VAL A 51 9.95 12.05 3.07
C VAL A 51 9.43 11.06 4.12
N CYS A 52 9.45 9.76 3.82
CA CYS A 52 9.07 8.74 4.79
C CYS A 52 10.06 8.67 5.95
N GLU A 53 11.36 8.73 5.67
CA GLU A 53 12.42 8.66 6.70
C GLU A 53 12.32 9.78 7.73
N MET A 54 11.95 11.00 7.30
CA MET A 54 11.75 12.16 8.18
C MET A 54 10.61 11.97 9.20
N GLN A 55 9.68 11.03 8.98
CA GLN A 55 8.61 10.79 9.93
C GLN A 55 9.10 9.98 11.14
N THR A 56 8.89 10.54 12.34
CA THR A 56 9.28 9.96 13.63
C THR A 56 8.08 9.62 14.52
N ASP A 57 6.86 10.08 14.19
CA ASP A 57 5.65 9.78 14.95
C ASP A 57 5.29 8.28 14.86
N HIS A 58 5.35 7.60 15.99
CA HIS A 58 5.05 6.18 16.12
C HIS A 58 3.61 5.82 15.70
N THR A 59 2.66 6.75 15.82
CA THR A 59 1.28 6.51 15.43
C THR A 59 1.12 6.33 13.92
N LEU A 60 1.99 6.99 13.15
CA LEU A 60 2.02 7.01 11.68
C LEU A 60 2.90 5.91 11.07
N MET A 61 3.64 5.16 11.89
CA MET A 61 4.56 4.13 11.39
C MET A 61 3.92 3.09 10.46
N PRO A 62 2.68 2.59 10.68
CA PRO A 62 2.06 1.67 9.74
C PRO A 62 1.88 2.28 8.34
N LEU A 63 1.51 3.57 8.28
CA LEU A 63 1.36 4.31 7.03
C LEU A 63 2.72 4.56 6.39
N LYS A 64 3.71 5.03 7.16
CA LYS A 64 5.09 5.21 6.70
C LYS A 64 5.62 3.95 6.03
N CYS A 65 5.55 2.81 6.72
CA CYS A 65 6.07 1.54 6.21
C CYS A 65 5.30 1.05 4.96
N LEU A 66 3.99 1.32 4.86
CA LEU A 66 3.24 1.06 3.63
C LEU A 66 3.78 1.89 2.46
N LEU A 67 3.98 3.20 2.67
CA LEU A 67 4.44 4.12 1.62
C LEU A 67 5.89 3.81 1.19
N GLU A 68 6.80 3.55 2.13
CA GLU A 68 8.16 3.07 1.82
C GLU A 68 8.12 1.79 1.01
N GLY A 69 7.30 0.82 1.43
CA GLY A 69 7.14 -0.44 0.73
C GLY A 69 6.65 -0.27 -0.70
N ALA A 70 5.66 0.61 -0.92
CA ALA A 70 5.16 0.94 -2.24
C ALA A 70 6.23 1.64 -3.10
N LEU A 71 6.99 2.58 -2.54
CA LEU A 71 8.07 3.27 -3.24
C LEU A 71 9.18 2.32 -3.66
N TYR A 72 9.68 1.49 -2.74
CA TYR A 72 10.71 0.49 -3.06
C TYR A 72 10.25 -0.50 -4.13
N LYS A 73 8.97 -0.90 -4.11
CA LYS A 73 8.39 -1.74 -5.15
C LYS A 73 8.44 -1.06 -6.53
N GLU A 74 8.05 0.22 -6.62
CA GLU A 74 8.12 0.96 -7.90
C GLU A 74 9.58 1.21 -8.34
N LEU A 75 10.52 1.32 -7.40
CA LEU A 75 11.97 1.41 -7.67
C LEU A 75 12.60 0.06 -8.08
N GLY A 76 11.86 -1.05 -7.99
CA GLY A 76 12.36 -2.40 -8.28
C GLY A 76 13.17 -3.04 -7.13
N GLU A 77 13.18 -2.43 -5.95
CA GLU A 77 13.87 -2.91 -4.74
C GLU A 77 12.96 -3.84 -3.92
N ASP A 78 12.67 -5.02 -4.48
CA ASP A 78 11.61 -5.91 -3.97
C ASP A 78 11.85 -6.42 -2.52
N ASP A 79 13.10 -6.70 -2.12
CA ASP A 79 13.42 -7.16 -0.76
C ASP A 79 13.15 -6.07 0.29
N MET A 80 13.50 -4.82 -0.03
CA MET A 80 13.21 -3.66 0.82
C MET A 80 11.70 -3.43 0.87
N ALA A 81 11.01 -3.53 -0.26
CA ALA A 81 9.56 -3.43 -0.34
C ALA A 81 8.88 -4.43 0.60
N ILE A 82 9.24 -5.72 0.51
CA ILE A 82 8.67 -6.78 1.35
C ILE A 82 8.93 -6.49 2.84
N THR A 83 10.13 -6.04 3.19
CA THR A 83 10.51 -5.73 4.57
C THR A 83 9.62 -4.63 5.14
N CYS A 84 9.52 -3.49 4.45
CA CYS A 84 8.67 -2.37 4.86
C CYS A 84 7.18 -2.77 4.93
N LEU A 85 6.68 -3.52 3.94
CA LEU A 85 5.26 -3.92 3.93
C LEU A 85 4.92 -4.90 5.06
N LYS A 86 5.80 -5.86 5.38
CA LYS A 86 5.59 -6.74 6.55
C LYS A 86 5.60 -5.95 7.85
N GLU A 87 6.50 -4.98 7.97
CA GLU A 87 6.56 -4.09 9.14
C GLU A 87 5.28 -3.24 9.27
N SER A 88 4.73 -2.76 8.15
CA SER A 88 3.44 -2.04 8.13
C SER A 88 2.31 -2.88 8.75
N LEU A 89 2.20 -4.17 8.37
CA LEU A 89 1.20 -5.08 8.93
C LEU A 89 1.43 -5.32 10.44
N ALA A 90 2.67 -5.58 10.84
CA ALA A 90 3.03 -5.80 12.24
C ALA A 90 2.67 -4.60 13.11
N ARG A 91 2.93 -3.37 12.63
CA ARG A 91 2.63 -2.14 13.35
C ARG A 91 1.15 -1.76 13.34
N HIS A 92 0.39 -2.23 12.35
CA HIS A 92 -1.06 -2.03 12.31
C HIS A 92 -1.82 -3.03 13.19
N GLN A 93 -1.20 -4.16 13.57
CA GLN A 93 -1.84 -5.21 14.35
C GLN A 93 -2.58 -4.68 15.59
N GLY A 94 -3.86 -5.03 15.71
CA GLY A 94 -4.73 -4.62 16.81
C GLY A 94 -5.38 -3.23 16.64
N LYS A 95 -5.02 -2.46 15.62
CA LYS A 95 -5.67 -1.18 15.31
C LYS A 95 -6.98 -1.41 14.57
N LYS A 96 -7.98 -0.56 14.86
CA LYS A 96 -9.30 -0.55 14.20
C LYS A 96 -9.52 0.63 13.26
N GLU A 97 -8.64 1.63 13.31
CA GLU A 97 -8.65 2.78 12.42
C GLU A 97 -7.75 2.55 11.21
N ASP A 98 -7.97 3.34 10.16
CA ASP A 98 -7.16 3.35 8.95
C ASP A 98 -7.01 1.94 8.34
N MET A 99 -8.10 1.18 8.30
CA MET A 99 -8.14 -0.21 7.79
C MET A 99 -7.77 -0.32 6.30
N PHE A 100 -7.73 0.80 5.57
CA PHE A 100 -7.16 0.82 4.23
C PHE A 100 -5.65 0.50 4.25
N ILE A 101 -4.91 0.85 5.31
CA ILE A 101 -3.46 0.58 5.40
C ILE A 101 -3.19 -0.92 5.23
N PRO A 102 -3.64 -1.81 6.12
CA PRO A 102 -3.33 -3.24 5.99
C PRO A 102 -3.92 -3.87 4.71
N ALA A 103 -5.08 -3.41 4.24
CA ALA A 103 -5.67 -3.90 2.99
C ALA A 103 -4.79 -3.57 1.77
N PHE A 104 -4.34 -2.32 1.64
CA PHE A 104 -3.42 -1.91 0.58
C PHE A 104 -2.03 -2.53 0.76
N THR A 105 -1.53 -2.67 1.99
CA THR A 105 -0.26 -3.35 2.27
C THR A 105 -0.25 -4.79 1.75
N LEU A 106 -1.32 -5.55 2.01
CA LEU A 106 -1.48 -6.91 1.47
C LEU A 106 -1.51 -6.93 -0.06
N PHE A 107 -2.13 -5.93 -0.69
CA PHE A 107 -2.18 -5.82 -2.15
C PHE A 107 -0.80 -5.54 -2.75
N GLU A 108 -0.03 -4.62 -2.13
CA GLU A 108 1.32 -4.31 -2.57
C GLU A 108 2.26 -5.52 -2.36
N LEU A 109 2.14 -6.25 -1.24
CA LEU A 109 2.86 -7.53 -1.03
C LEU A 109 2.52 -8.56 -2.10
N ALA A 110 1.22 -8.74 -2.37
CA ALA A 110 0.78 -9.65 -3.41
C ALA A 110 1.38 -9.27 -4.77
N SER A 111 1.41 -7.98 -5.09
CA SER A 111 2.00 -7.47 -6.34
C SER A 111 3.49 -7.84 -6.46
N VAL A 112 4.27 -7.69 -5.39
CA VAL A 112 5.68 -8.15 -5.36
C VAL A 112 5.76 -9.66 -5.54
N TYR A 113 4.98 -10.43 -4.79
CA TYR A 113 5.00 -11.90 -4.83
C TYR A 113 4.57 -12.49 -6.17
N THR A 114 3.73 -11.79 -6.95
CA THR A 114 3.41 -12.27 -8.30
C THR A 114 4.60 -12.32 -9.26
N LYS A 115 5.70 -11.60 -8.96
CA LYS A 115 6.91 -11.60 -9.78
C LYS A 115 7.72 -12.90 -9.70
N ASN A 116 7.58 -13.67 -8.62
CA ASN A 116 8.32 -14.92 -8.40
C ASN A 116 7.37 -16.13 -8.36
N PRO A 117 7.52 -17.14 -9.24
CA PRO A 117 6.69 -18.34 -9.25
C PRO A 117 6.58 -19.07 -7.90
N GLN A 118 7.62 -19.00 -7.06
CA GLN A 118 7.64 -19.65 -5.74
C GLN A 118 6.72 -18.96 -4.73
N THR A 119 6.43 -17.67 -4.89
CA THR A 119 5.60 -16.89 -3.95
C THR A 119 4.23 -16.50 -4.54
N VAL A 120 3.92 -16.92 -5.77
CA VAL A 120 2.61 -16.67 -6.41
C VAL A 120 1.44 -17.20 -5.57
N GLN A 121 1.62 -18.31 -4.85
CA GLN A 121 0.56 -18.83 -3.98
C GLN A 121 0.30 -17.91 -2.78
N ASP A 122 1.35 -17.28 -2.22
CA ASP A 122 1.22 -16.29 -1.15
C ASP A 122 0.50 -15.04 -1.66
N ALA A 123 0.79 -14.61 -2.90
CA ALA A 123 0.06 -13.52 -3.55
C ALA A 123 -1.45 -13.81 -3.63
N LYS A 124 -1.85 -15.02 -4.06
CA LYS A 124 -3.26 -15.44 -4.10
C LYS A 124 -3.90 -15.42 -2.71
N THR A 125 -3.19 -15.92 -1.70
CA THR A 125 -3.65 -15.93 -0.31
C THR A 125 -3.90 -14.51 0.20
N HIS A 126 -2.97 -13.58 -0.03
CA HIS A 126 -3.13 -12.17 0.36
C HIS A 126 -4.30 -11.50 -0.36
N LEU A 127 -4.45 -11.71 -1.68
CA LEU A 127 -5.58 -11.16 -2.44
C LEU A 127 -6.93 -11.68 -1.93
N GLN A 128 -7.01 -12.96 -1.56
CA GLN A 128 -8.21 -13.55 -0.99
C GLN A 128 -8.49 -13.02 0.42
N MET A 129 -7.45 -12.88 1.25
CA MET A 129 -7.53 -12.29 2.59
C MET A 129 -8.10 -10.86 2.56
N ILE A 130 -7.74 -10.05 1.56
CA ILE A 130 -8.32 -8.70 1.40
C ILE A 130 -9.84 -8.78 1.26
N LYS A 131 -10.34 -9.68 0.41
CA LYS A 131 -11.77 -9.82 0.14
C LYS A 131 -12.56 -10.35 1.33
N ASP A 132 -11.98 -11.28 2.08
CA ASP A 132 -12.71 -11.99 3.13
C ASP A 132 -12.71 -11.20 4.45
N ASN A 133 -11.66 -10.41 4.70
CA ASN A 133 -11.40 -9.85 6.03
C ASN A 133 -11.44 -8.32 6.10
N TYR A 134 -11.45 -7.60 4.98
CA TYR A 134 -11.46 -6.14 4.96
C TYR A 134 -12.70 -5.61 4.23
N LYS A 135 -13.44 -4.73 4.92
CA LYS A 135 -14.67 -4.10 4.44
C LYS A 135 -14.91 -2.76 5.12
N ASP A 136 -15.76 -1.94 4.54
CA ASP A 136 -16.23 -0.65 5.06
C ASP A 136 -15.09 0.35 5.34
N TYR A 137 -14.01 0.29 4.54
CA TYR A 137 -12.84 1.17 4.68
C TYR A 137 -12.70 2.14 3.49
N ASP A 138 -11.94 3.22 3.70
CA ASP A 138 -11.74 4.23 2.66
C ASP A 138 -11.00 3.62 1.43
N PHE A 139 -11.50 3.90 0.23
CA PHE A 139 -10.99 3.38 -1.05
C PHE A 139 -11.17 1.87 -1.29
N GLU A 140 -12.02 1.17 -0.53
CA GLU A 140 -12.34 -0.25 -0.72
C GLU A 140 -12.75 -0.59 -2.16
N ASN A 141 -13.67 0.16 -2.76
CA ASN A 141 -14.12 -0.09 -4.14
C ASN A 141 -12.96 -0.05 -5.15
N ARG A 142 -12.01 0.88 -4.97
CA ARG A 142 -10.84 0.99 -5.85
C ARG A 142 -9.91 -0.20 -5.68
N LEU A 143 -9.64 -0.58 -4.42
CA LEU A 143 -8.78 -1.72 -4.14
C LEU A 143 -9.42 -3.03 -4.63
N SER A 144 -10.73 -3.20 -4.43
CA SER A 144 -11.48 -4.38 -4.87
C SER A 144 -11.39 -4.60 -6.38
N VAL A 145 -11.46 -3.54 -7.19
CA VAL A 145 -11.24 -3.64 -8.64
C VAL A 145 -9.83 -4.12 -8.95
N ARG A 146 -8.80 -3.56 -8.30
CA ARG A 146 -7.39 -3.99 -8.48
C ARG A 146 -7.20 -5.45 -8.07
N VAL A 147 -7.75 -5.87 -6.93
CA VAL A 147 -7.70 -7.26 -6.43
C VAL A 147 -8.35 -8.22 -7.43
N ASN A 148 -9.55 -7.91 -7.92
CA ASN A 148 -10.25 -8.75 -8.89
C ASN A 148 -9.49 -8.84 -10.22
N ASN A 149 -8.87 -7.74 -10.68
CA ASN A 149 -8.01 -7.74 -11.86
C ASN A 149 -6.78 -8.64 -11.65
N ALA A 150 -6.10 -8.52 -10.51
CA ALA A 150 -4.93 -9.35 -10.17
C ALA A 150 -5.29 -10.85 -10.11
N LEU A 151 -6.38 -11.21 -9.41
CA LEU A 151 -6.84 -12.59 -9.32
C LEU A 151 -7.19 -13.19 -10.69
N ARG A 152 -7.81 -12.40 -11.58
CA ARG A 152 -8.09 -12.81 -12.96
C ARG A 152 -6.79 -13.06 -13.74
N GLY A 153 -5.82 -12.15 -13.64
CA GLY A 153 -4.52 -12.29 -14.30
C GLY A 153 -3.78 -13.56 -13.87
N LEU A 154 -3.83 -13.90 -12.58
CA LEU A 154 -3.24 -15.12 -12.05
C LEU A 154 -3.93 -16.41 -12.55
N LYS A 155 -5.25 -16.38 -12.77
CA LYS A 155 -5.98 -17.52 -13.35
C LYS A 155 -5.64 -17.72 -14.82
N SER A 156 -5.52 -16.64 -15.60
CA SER A 156 -5.11 -16.74 -17.01
C SER A 156 -3.68 -17.25 -17.17
N ALA A 157 -2.75 -16.82 -16.31
CA ALA A 157 -1.37 -17.29 -16.34
C ALA A 157 -1.24 -18.80 -16.06
N SER A 158 -2.08 -19.35 -15.17
CA SER A 158 -2.12 -20.80 -14.91
C SER A 158 -2.81 -21.63 -16.00
N ALA A 159 -3.57 -21.00 -16.89
CA ALA A 159 -4.35 -21.69 -17.94
C ALA A 159 -3.62 -21.77 -19.29
N SER A 160 -2.48 -21.09 -19.45
CA SER A 160 -1.65 -21.17 -20.66
C SER A 160 -0.81 -22.46 -20.65
N PRO A 161 -1.03 -23.42 -21.57
CA PRO A 161 -0.14 -24.55 -21.70
C PRO A 161 1.20 -24.05 -22.23
N VAL A 162 2.29 -24.51 -21.62
CA VAL A 162 3.66 -24.36 -22.14
C VAL A 162 3.64 -24.84 -23.59
N ARG A 163 3.80 -23.92 -24.55
CA ARG A 163 4.13 -24.30 -25.93
C ARG A 163 5.58 -24.76 -25.91
N SER A 164 5.75 -26.07 -26.03
CA SER A 164 7.00 -26.78 -26.35
C SER A 164 7.64 -26.25 -27.62
#